data_AF-A0A7X7BZL1-F1
#
_entry.id   AF-A0A7X7BZL1-F1
#
_cell.length_a   1.000
_cell.length_b   1.000
_cell.length_c   1.000
_cell.angle_alpha   90.00
_cell.angle_beta   90.00
_cell.angle_gamma   90.00
#
_symmetry.space_group_name_H-M   'P 1'
#
loop_
_entity.id
_entity.type
_entity.pdbx_description
1 polymer ?
#
loop_
_entity_poly.entity_id
_entity_poly.type
_entity_poly.pdbx_seq_one_letter_code
_entity_poly.pdbx_strand_id
1 'polypeptide(L)'
;MKKLVVLSGAGISKESGLSTFRDSDGLWENYSAEDVASIDGWYRNKKLVLDFYNERRRQIERTKPNAAHNILSELEKEMDVTIITQNIDNLHERAGSSKVIHLHGLITQARGENHDRKIYDIGYNDIFLGDTSPDGDQLRPHIVWFGEAVPMIDPSIRIIEDADILLVVGTSLNVYPAAGLIQYITPGRPIY
;
A
#
# COMPACT_ATOMS: atom_id res chain seq x y z
N MET A 1 5.90 -25.46 6.99
CA MET A 1 6.94 -24.42 7.21
C MET A 1 6.43 -23.47 8.27
N LYS A 2 7.31 -22.77 9.02
CA LYS A 2 6.87 -21.74 9.98
C LYS A 2 6.23 -20.57 9.22
N LYS A 3 5.15 -20.01 9.76
CA LYS A 3 4.41 -18.88 9.18
C LYS A 3 4.96 -17.55 9.68
N LEU A 4 5.58 -16.80 8.77
CA LEU A 4 6.03 -15.43 9.03
C LEU A 4 5.03 -14.46 8.40
N VAL A 5 4.42 -13.61 9.21
CA VAL A 5 3.65 -12.47 8.70
C VAL A 5 4.49 -11.22 8.84
N VAL A 6 4.59 -10.45 7.76
CA VAL A 6 5.32 -9.18 7.73
C VAL A 6 4.31 -8.03 7.62
N LEU A 7 4.23 -7.17 8.62
CA LEU A 7 3.50 -5.91 8.54
C LEU A 7 4.47 -4.80 8.12
N SER A 8 4.38 -4.36 6.87
CA SER A 8 5.29 -3.35 6.31
C SER A 8 4.63 -1.99 6.07
N GLY A 9 5.43 -0.93 6.10
CA GLY A 9 5.05 0.43 5.73
C GLY A 9 6.14 1.18 4.98
N ALA A 10 5.93 2.47 4.74
CA ALA A 10 6.71 3.25 3.77
C ALA A 10 8.22 3.26 4.03
N GLY A 11 8.64 3.12 5.28
CA GLY A 11 10.05 3.06 5.67
C GLY A 11 10.82 1.90 5.02
N ILE A 12 10.16 0.80 4.66
CA ILE A 12 10.84 -0.31 3.95
C ILE A 12 11.26 0.10 2.53
N SER A 13 10.54 1.03 1.90
CA SER A 13 10.82 1.54 0.55
C SER A 13 11.71 2.80 0.55
N LYS A 14 12.09 3.31 1.73
CA LYS A 14 12.90 4.54 1.83
C LYS A 14 14.28 4.41 1.17
N GLU A 15 14.95 3.27 1.37
CA GLU A 15 16.25 2.98 0.74
C GLU A 15 16.14 2.75 -0.78
N SER A 16 14.92 2.55 -1.29
CA SER A 16 14.64 2.53 -2.73
C SER A 16 14.43 3.94 -3.31
N GLY A 17 14.52 5.00 -2.50
CA GLY A 17 14.36 6.39 -2.93
C GLY A 17 12.90 6.85 -2.99
N LEU A 18 11.97 6.14 -2.33
CA LEU A 18 10.59 6.60 -2.15
C LEU A 18 10.47 7.37 -0.84
N SER A 19 9.92 8.58 -0.90
CA SER A 19 9.65 9.39 0.29
C SER A 19 8.58 8.74 1.15
N THR A 20 8.72 8.83 2.47
CA THR A 20 7.65 8.47 3.40
C THR A 20 6.74 9.67 3.65
N PHE A 21 5.52 9.41 4.09
CA PHE A 21 4.55 10.42 4.50
C PHE A 21 5.04 11.37 5.61
N ARG A 22 6.09 11.00 6.34
CA ARG A 22 6.54 11.70 7.55
C ARG A 22 7.91 12.34 7.41
N ASP A 23 8.53 12.28 6.24
CA ASP A 23 9.86 12.86 6.03
C ASP A 23 9.85 14.40 5.92
N SER A 24 8.69 15.04 5.76
CA SER A 24 8.59 16.47 5.41
C SER A 24 7.53 17.25 6.22
N ASP A 25 7.61 17.26 7.56
CA ASP A 25 6.76 18.10 8.45
C ASP A 25 5.23 17.98 8.19
N GLY A 26 4.76 16.77 7.83
CA GLY A 26 3.35 16.50 7.52
C GLY A 26 2.97 16.65 6.05
N LEU A 27 3.94 16.97 5.18
CA LEU A 27 3.79 16.96 3.73
C LEU A 27 4.22 15.62 3.13
N TRP A 28 3.48 15.17 2.12
CA TRP A 28 3.88 14.08 1.24
C TRP A 28 4.25 14.67 -0.12
N GLU A 29 5.53 14.61 -0.49
CA GLU A 29 6.05 15.20 -1.74
C GLU A 29 5.72 16.71 -1.87
N ASN A 30 5.75 17.44 -0.76
CA ASN A 30 5.38 18.86 -0.63
C ASN A 30 3.87 19.17 -0.68
N TYR A 31 3.00 18.15 -0.66
CA TYR A 31 1.55 18.32 -0.58
C TYR A 31 1.02 17.98 0.81
N SER A 32 -0.05 18.66 1.25
CA SER A 32 -0.83 18.19 2.39
C SER A 32 -1.49 16.86 2.03
N ALA A 33 -1.38 15.89 2.93
CA ALA A 33 -2.06 14.62 2.80
C ALA A 33 -3.57 14.73 2.62
N GLU A 34 -4.18 15.73 3.25
CA GLU A 34 -5.62 15.98 3.13
C GLU A 34 -5.99 16.34 1.69
N ASP A 35 -5.14 17.07 0.98
CA ASP A 35 -5.43 17.49 -0.39
C ASP A 35 -5.26 16.37 -1.42
N VAL A 36 -4.30 15.46 -1.21
CA VAL A 36 -3.91 14.46 -2.23
C VAL A 36 -4.26 13.02 -1.87
N ALA A 37 -4.57 12.72 -0.62
CA ALA A 37 -4.79 11.36 -0.12
C ALA A 37 -6.04 11.23 0.77
N SER A 38 -7.04 12.10 0.60
CA SER A 38 -8.35 12.01 1.26
C SER A 38 -9.50 12.00 0.25
N ILE A 39 -10.64 11.44 0.65
CA ILE A 39 -11.85 11.49 -0.18
C ILE A 39 -12.34 12.93 -0.38
N ASP A 40 -12.19 13.79 0.62
CA ASP A 40 -12.54 15.20 0.51
C ASP A 40 -11.63 15.94 -0.47
N GLY A 41 -10.33 15.62 -0.47
CA GLY A 41 -9.34 16.13 -1.42
C GLY A 41 -9.66 15.74 -2.86
N TRP A 42 -10.13 14.51 -3.08
CA TRP A 42 -10.62 14.04 -4.38
C TRP A 42 -11.76 14.91 -4.90
N TYR A 43 -12.81 15.12 -4.10
CA TYR A 43 -13.96 15.93 -4.53
C TYR A 43 -13.64 17.42 -4.61
N ARG A 44 -12.69 17.91 -3.80
CA ARG A 44 -12.20 19.29 -3.84
C ARG A 44 -11.42 19.58 -5.13
N ASN A 45 -10.51 18.69 -5.54
CA ASN A 45 -9.69 18.88 -6.74
C ASN A 45 -9.18 17.56 -7.33
N LYS A 46 -10.03 16.87 -8.09
CA LYS A 46 -9.69 15.61 -8.78
C LYS A 46 -8.41 15.71 -9.60
N LYS A 47 -8.23 16.81 -10.34
CA LYS A 47 -7.05 17.01 -11.20
C LYS A 47 -5.76 16.99 -10.38
N LEU A 48 -5.73 17.69 -9.25
CA LEU A 48 -4.56 17.70 -8.36
C LEU A 48 -4.24 16.29 -7.86
N VAL A 49 -5.24 15.54 -7.42
CA VAL A 49 -5.06 14.17 -6.94
C VAL A 49 -4.54 13.26 -8.07
N LEU A 50 -5.12 13.36 -9.26
CA LEU A 50 -4.67 12.61 -10.43
C LEU A 50 -3.21 12.93 -10.78
N ASP A 51 -2.86 14.21 -10.89
CA ASP A 51 -1.49 14.65 -11.19
C ASP A 51 -0.49 14.13 -10.14
N PHE A 52 -0.87 14.19 -8.86
CA PHE A 52 -0.06 13.68 -7.75
C PHE A 52 0.26 12.18 -7.91
N TYR A 53 -0.76 11.35 -8.14
CA TYR A 53 -0.60 9.90 -8.29
C TYR A 53 0.05 9.51 -9.63
N ASN A 54 -0.16 10.27 -10.70
CA ASN A 54 0.53 10.10 -11.99
C ASN A 54 2.05 10.25 -11.80
N GLU A 55 2.48 11.28 -11.07
CA GLU A 55 3.92 11.45 -10.76
C GLU A 55 4.46 10.29 -9.92
N ARG A 56 3.66 9.76 -8.98
CA ARG A 56 4.08 8.61 -8.18
C ARG A 56 4.20 7.34 -9.02
N ARG A 57 3.30 7.10 -9.98
CA ARG A 57 3.42 5.98 -10.93
C ARG A 57 4.74 6.06 -11.69
N ARG A 58 5.04 7.21 -12.27
CA ARG A 58 6.30 7.44 -13.02
C ARG A 58 7.54 7.25 -12.15
N GLN A 59 7.50 7.68 -10.90
CA GLN A 59 8.58 7.47 -9.95
C GLN A 59 8.77 5.98 -9.65
N ILE A 60 7.70 5.28 -9.25
CA ILE A 60 7.72 3.87 -8.86
C ILE A 60 8.13 2.96 -10.01
N GLU A 61 7.72 3.27 -11.25
CA GLU A 61 8.14 2.56 -12.47
C GLU A 61 9.67 2.42 -12.55
N ARG A 62 10.39 3.49 -12.17
CA ARG A 62 11.86 3.58 -12.27
C ARG A 62 12.57 3.12 -11.01
N THR A 63 11.88 3.10 -9.88
CA THR A 63 12.39 2.61 -8.59
C THR A 63 12.69 1.12 -8.64
N LYS A 64 13.70 0.64 -7.91
CA LYS A 64 14.01 -0.81 -7.79
C LYS A 64 13.82 -1.29 -6.35
N PRO A 65 13.47 -2.57 -6.13
CA PRO A 65 13.47 -3.13 -4.79
C PRO A 65 14.87 -3.04 -4.15
N ASN A 66 14.91 -2.77 -2.86
CA ASN A 66 16.15 -2.74 -2.07
C ASN A 66 16.40 -4.09 -1.37
N ALA A 67 17.46 -4.15 -0.57
CA ALA A 67 17.87 -5.36 0.16
C ALA A 67 16.75 -5.93 1.04
N ALA A 68 15.96 -5.09 1.73
CA ALA A 68 14.88 -5.56 2.60
C ALA A 68 13.83 -6.35 1.82
N HIS A 69 13.39 -5.85 0.67
CA HIS A 69 12.42 -6.53 -0.19
C HIS A 69 12.98 -7.87 -0.70
N ASN A 70 14.23 -7.87 -1.16
CA ASN A 70 14.88 -9.08 -1.69
C ASN A 70 15.03 -10.15 -0.61
N ILE A 71 15.40 -9.76 0.62
CA ILE A 71 15.52 -10.70 1.75
C ILE A 71 14.16 -11.33 2.08
N LEU A 72 13.07 -10.55 2.10
CA LEU A 72 11.73 -11.08 2.37
C LEU A 72 11.29 -12.09 1.30
N SER A 73 11.56 -11.79 0.03
CA SER A 73 11.34 -12.72 -1.09
C SER A 73 12.19 -13.99 -0.96
N GLU A 74 13.46 -13.87 -0.60
CA GLU A 74 14.35 -15.03 -0.40
C GLU A 74 13.93 -15.92 0.78
N LEU A 75 13.39 -15.33 1.85
CA LEU A 75 12.89 -16.05 3.02
C LEU A 75 11.72 -16.99 2.69
N GLU A 76 11.00 -16.78 1.59
CA GLU A 76 9.94 -17.70 1.12
C GLU A 76 10.47 -19.11 0.83
N LYS A 77 11.78 -19.28 0.63
CA LYS A 77 12.42 -20.60 0.45
C LYS A 77 12.45 -21.43 1.74
N GLU A 78 12.43 -20.77 2.89
CA GLU A 78 12.60 -21.40 4.22
C GLU A 78 11.35 -21.29 5.09
N MET A 79 10.50 -20.29 4.83
CA MET A 79 9.32 -19.95 5.62
C MET A 79 8.10 -19.71 4.75
N ASP A 80 6.91 -19.91 5.32
CA ASP A 80 5.67 -19.46 4.69
C ASP A 80 5.50 -17.97 5.01
N VAL A 81 5.96 -17.11 4.11
CA VAL A 81 5.95 -15.65 4.30
C VAL A 81 4.68 -15.06 3.69
N THR A 82 3.96 -14.25 4.46
CA THR A 82 2.87 -13.39 3.94
C THR A 82 3.16 -11.95 4.30
N ILE A 83 3.19 -11.07 3.31
CA ILE A 83 3.46 -9.65 3.48
C ILE A 83 2.14 -8.89 3.46
N ILE A 84 1.83 -8.22 4.56
CA ILE A 84 0.73 -7.26 4.68
C ILE A 84 1.36 -5.88 4.63
N THR A 85 1.12 -5.13 3.56
CA THR A 85 1.78 -3.84 3.33
C THR A 85 0.79 -2.68 3.35
N GLN A 86 1.20 -1.59 4.00
CA GLN A 86 0.53 -0.29 3.90
C GLN A 86 0.94 0.48 2.64
N ASN A 87 1.98 0.01 1.94
CA ASN A 87 2.50 0.67 0.75
C ASN A 87 1.59 0.41 -0.44
N ILE A 88 1.62 1.39 -1.35
CA ILE A 88 0.89 1.34 -2.61
C ILE A 88 1.82 1.01 -3.79
N ASP A 89 3.14 0.97 -3.57
CA ASP A 89 4.11 0.49 -4.55
C ASP A 89 4.06 -1.04 -4.68
N ASN A 90 4.65 -1.59 -5.75
CA ASN A 90 4.73 -3.03 -6.02
C ASN A 90 6.17 -3.57 -5.86
N LEU A 91 6.97 -2.98 -4.95
CA LEU A 91 8.37 -3.39 -4.81
C LEU A 91 8.54 -4.78 -4.17
N HIS A 92 7.57 -5.22 -3.37
CA HIS A 92 7.55 -6.59 -2.82
C HIS A 92 7.40 -7.64 -3.91
N GLU A 93 6.44 -7.45 -4.82
CA GLU A 93 6.20 -8.33 -5.97
C GLU A 93 7.38 -8.30 -6.93
N ARG A 94 7.94 -7.12 -7.19
CA ARG A 94 9.11 -6.97 -8.07
C ARG A 94 10.39 -7.57 -7.48
N ALA A 95 10.47 -7.72 -6.17
CA ALA A 95 11.53 -8.49 -5.50
C ALA A 95 11.30 -10.01 -5.58
N GLY A 96 10.10 -10.45 -5.95
CA GLY A 96 9.71 -11.85 -6.09
C GLY A 96 8.82 -12.40 -4.98
N SER A 97 8.34 -11.56 -4.06
CA SER A 97 7.41 -12.01 -3.00
C SER A 97 6.10 -12.49 -3.64
N SER A 98 5.62 -13.67 -3.23
CA SER A 98 4.47 -14.34 -3.87
C SER A 98 3.15 -14.13 -3.13
N LYS A 99 3.19 -13.76 -1.84
CA LYS A 99 1.99 -13.54 -1.00
C LYS A 99 1.99 -12.14 -0.41
N VAL A 100 1.44 -11.18 -1.17
CA VAL A 100 1.36 -9.78 -0.77
C VAL A 100 -0.11 -9.33 -0.65
N ILE A 101 -0.42 -8.64 0.44
CA ILE A 101 -1.71 -8.02 0.73
C ILE A 101 -1.52 -6.52 0.85
N HIS A 102 -2.08 -5.78 -0.10
CA HIS A 102 -2.12 -4.32 -0.05
C HIS A 102 -3.30 -3.83 0.78
N LEU A 103 -3.03 -3.28 1.95
CA LEU A 103 -4.06 -2.66 2.79
C LEU A 103 -4.65 -1.42 2.11
N HIS A 104 -3.80 -0.62 1.48
CA HIS A 104 -4.20 0.69 0.92
C HIS A 104 -4.31 0.69 -0.60
N GLY A 105 -4.48 -0.48 -1.21
CA GLY A 105 -4.54 -0.63 -2.66
C GLY A 105 -3.17 -0.54 -3.34
N LEU A 106 -3.16 -0.52 -4.67
CA LEU A 106 -1.95 -0.64 -5.49
C LEU A 106 -1.92 0.44 -6.56
N ILE A 107 -0.78 1.12 -6.70
CA ILE A 107 -0.62 2.30 -7.55
C ILE A 107 -0.82 1.99 -9.04
N THR A 108 -0.55 0.75 -9.44
CA THR A 108 -0.70 0.30 -10.82
C THR A 108 -2.15 -0.01 -11.19
N GLN A 109 -3.08 0.14 -10.25
CA GLN A 109 -4.47 -0.17 -10.43
C GLN A 109 -5.35 1.08 -10.37
N ALA A 110 -6.49 1.00 -11.05
CA ALA A 110 -7.52 2.02 -11.08
C ALA A 110 -8.91 1.42 -10.84
N ARG A 111 -9.86 2.26 -10.42
CA ARG A 111 -11.29 1.92 -10.29
C ARG A 111 -12.16 3.11 -10.69
N GLY A 112 -13.43 2.85 -11.02
CA GLY A 112 -14.41 3.93 -11.20
C GLY A 112 -14.70 4.61 -9.86
N GLU A 113 -14.97 5.92 -9.86
CA GLU A 113 -15.18 6.64 -8.60
C GLU A 113 -16.45 6.22 -7.83
N ASN A 114 -17.49 5.71 -8.50
CA ASN A 114 -18.72 5.23 -7.86
C ASN A 114 -18.85 3.69 -7.85
N HIS A 115 -17.92 2.99 -8.51
CA HIS A 115 -17.93 1.52 -8.62
C HIS A 115 -16.61 0.94 -8.11
N ASP A 116 -16.58 0.58 -6.83
CA ASP A 116 -15.39 0.12 -6.13
C ASP A 116 -15.02 -1.36 -6.38
N ARG A 117 -15.94 -2.14 -6.97
CA ARG A 117 -15.77 -3.60 -7.16
C ARG A 117 -14.94 -3.98 -8.39
N LYS A 118 -14.89 -3.13 -9.41
CA LYS A 118 -14.11 -3.41 -10.63
C LYS A 118 -12.77 -2.69 -10.55
N ILE A 119 -11.70 -3.48 -10.54
CA ILE A 119 -10.32 -2.99 -10.49
C ILE A 119 -9.69 -3.26 -11.85
N TYR A 120 -9.01 -2.25 -12.38
CA TYR A 120 -8.32 -2.30 -13.66
C TYR A 120 -6.82 -2.19 -13.42
N ASP A 121 -6.04 -3.15 -13.91
CA ASP A 121 -4.59 -2.97 -13.98
C ASP A 121 -4.26 -2.05 -15.15
N ILE A 122 -3.68 -0.90 -14.83
CA ILE A 122 -3.29 0.13 -15.79
C ILE A 122 -1.76 0.24 -15.88
N GLY A 123 -1.00 -0.62 -15.20
CA GLY A 123 0.45 -0.49 -15.08
C GLY A 123 0.84 0.88 -14.53
N TYR A 124 1.81 1.54 -15.14
CA TYR A 124 2.25 2.87 -14.73
C TYR A 124 1.63 4.01 -15.54
N ASN A 125 0.55 3.74 -16.30
CA ASN A 125 -0.08 4.75 -17.13
C ASN A 125 -0.71 5.87 -16.27
N ASP A 126 -0.69 7.07 -16.83
CA ASP A 126 -1.38 8.22 -16.24
C ASP A 126 -2.91 8.06 -16.36
N ILE A 127 -3.62 8.67 -15.41
CA ILE A 127 -5.07 8.86 -15.46
C ILE A 127 -5.33 10.36 -15.53
N PHE A 128 -6.15 10.80 -16.47
CA PHE A 128 -6.54 12.18 -16.64
C PHE A 128 -8.02 12.40 -16.31
N LEU A 129 -8.37 13.66 -16.05
CA LEU A 129 -9.76 14.04 -15.88
C LEU A 129 -10.50 13.80 -17.20
N GLY A 130 -11.61 13.07 -17.15
CA GLY A 130 -12.37 12.62 -18.31
C GLY A 130 -12.06 11.18 -18.74
N ASP A 131 -10.99 10.55 -18.23
CA ASP A 131 -10.77 9.12 -18.45
C ASP A 131 -11.80 8.32 -17.67
N THR A 132 -12.72 7.67 -18.37
CA THR A 132 -13.83 6.94 -17.75
C THR A 132 -13.59 5.44 -17.69
N SER A 133 -14.07 4.83 -16.62
CA SER A 133 -14.27 3.38 -16.55
C SER A 133 -15.29 2.93 -17.60
N PRO A 134 -15.33 1.63 -17.95
CA PRO A 134 -16.39 1.06 -18.78
C PRO A 134 -17.83 1.35 -18.32
N ASP A 135 -18.03 1.67 -17.04
CA ASP A 135 -19.34 2.01 -16.46
C ASP A 135 -19.66 3.52 -16.57
N GLY A 136 -18.78 4.32 -17.18
CA GLY A 136 -18.98 5.75 -17.44
C GLY A 136 -18.49 6.70 -16.34
N ASP A 137 -18.02 6.17 -15.20
CA ASP A 137 -17.46 6.98 -14.11
C ASP A 137 -16.05 7.44 -14.40
N GLN A 138 -15.65 8.59 -13.84
CA GLN A 138 -14.25 9.01 -13.76
C GLN A 138 -13.39 7.91 -13.12
N LEU A 139 -12.31 7.51 -13.81
CA LEU A 139 -11.28 6.65 -13.23
C LEU A 139 -10.53 7.40 -12.15
N ARG A 140 -10.25 6.69 -11.06
CA ARG A 140 -9.38 7.13 -9.98
C ARG A 140 -8.35 6.05 -9.65
N PRO A 141 -7.23 6.41 -9.01
CA PRO A 141 -6.30 5.42 -8.46
C PRO A 141 -7.04 4.42 -7.55
N HIS A 142 -6.71 3.13 -7.65
CA HIS A 142 -7.18 2.11 -6.72
C HIS A 142 -6.36 2.18 -5.43
N ILE A 143 -6.49 3.32 -4.75
CA ILE A 143 -5.85 3.63 -3.49
C ILE A 143 -6.94 3.91 -2.46
N VAL A 144 -6.74 3.40 -1.24
CA VAL A 144 -7.58 3.71 -0.09
C VAL A 144 -7.13 5.05 0.49
N TRP A 145 -8.03 6.02 0.47
CA TRP A 145 -7.78 7.36 1.01
C TRP A 145 -8.24 7.50 2.46
N PHE A 146 -7.73 8.53 3.14
CA PHE A 146 -8.30 8.95 4.41
C PHE A 146 -9.81 9.24 4.24
N GLY A 147 -10.60 8.70 5.16
CA GLY A 147 -12.07 8.72 5.10
C GLY A 147 -12.69 7.49 4.43
N GLU A 148 -11.91 6.59 3.83
CA GLU A 148 -12.40 5.36 3.22
C GLU A 148 -12.19 4.13 4.12
N ALA A 149 -13.03 3.11 3.92
CA ALA A 149 -12.83 1.81 4.55
C ALA A 149 -11.59 1.11 3.99
N VAL A 150 -10.94 0.30 4.83
CA VAL A 150 -9.78 -0.53 4.46
C VAL A 150 -10.23 -2.01 4.38
N PRO A 151 -10.63 -2.53 3.21
CA PRO A 151 -11.34 -3.82 3.12
C PRO A 151 -10.49 -5.02 3.56
N MET A 152 -9.17 -4.89 3.45
CA MET A 152 -8.23 -5.99 3.75
C MET A 152 -7.90 -6.12 5.24
N ILE A 153 -8.51 -5.34 6.13
CA ILE A 153 -8.27 -5.46 7.58
C ILE A 153 -8.75 -6.79 8.13
N ASP A 154 -10.02 -7.16 7.91
CA ASP A 154 -10.57 -8.41 8.46
C ASP A 154 -9.87 -9.67 7.89
N PRO A 155 -9.56 -9.76 6.58
CA PRO A 155 -8.68 -10.81 6.07
C PRO A 155 -7.29 -10.82 6.73
N SER A 156 -6.69 -9.65 6.94
CA SER A 156 -5.35 -9.51 7.54
C SER A 156 -5.31 -9.96 8.99
N ILE A 157 -6.37 -9.70 9.77
CA ILE A 157 -6.53 -10.19 11.14
C ILE A 157 -6.40 -11.71 11.18
N ARG A 158 -7.18 -12.42 10.34
CA ARG A 158 -7.16 -13.89 10.30
C ARG A 158 -5.78 -14.46 9.96
N ILE A 159 -5.03 -13.77 9.11
CA ILE A 159 -3.66 -14.17 8.71
C ILE A 159 -2.69 -13.97 9.87
N ILE A 160 -2.81 -12.85 10.59
CA ILE A 160 -1.95 -12.55 11.74
C ILE A 160 -2.24 -13.48 12.92
N GLU A 161 -3.51 -13.83 13.17
CA GLU A 161 -3.91 -14.78 14.22
C GLU A 161 -3.24 -16.16 14.04
N ASP A 162 -3.07 -16.59 12.78
CA ASP A 162 -2.48 -17.87 12.38
C ASP A 162 -0.93 -17.82 12.24
N ALA A 163 -0.30 -16.66 12.46
CA ALA A 163 1.13 -16.49 12.30
C ALA A 163 1.93 -17.14 13.45
N ASP A 164 3.08 -17.73 13.12
CA ASP A 164 4.05 -18.18 14.13
C ASP A 164 4.95 -17.03 14.61
N ILE A 165 5.21 -16.05 13.73
CA ILE A 165 6.06 -14.88 13.95
C ILE A 165 5.43 -13.68 13.24
N LEU A 166 5.40 -12.52 13.90
CA LEU A 166 5.06 -11.25 13.28
C LEU A 166 6.32 -10.37 13.18
N LEU A 167 6.63 -9.87 11.98
CA LEU A 167 7.70 -8.89 11.74
C LEU A 167 7.07 -7.56 11.35
N VAL A 168 7.36 -6.50 12.09
CA VAL A 168 6.91 -5.14 11.81
C VAL A 168 8.08 -4.33 11.26
N VAL A 169 7.98 -3.89 10.00
CA VAL A 169 9.11 -3.26 9.30
C VAL A 169 8.71 -1.95 8.63
N GLY A 170 9.49 -0.90 8.87
CA GLY A 170 9.34 0.37 8.14
C GLY A 170 7.99 1.06 8.36
N THR A 171 7.27 0.80 9.45
CA THR A 171 6.03 1.49 9.78
C THR A 171 6.13 2.18 11.14
N SER A 172 5.48 3.35 11.24
CA SER A 172 5.40 4.11 12.50
C SER A 172 4.26 3.65 13.42
N LEU A 173 3.42 2.72 12.95
CA LEU A 173 2.23 2.23 13.68
C LEU A 173 1.30 3.35 14.18
N ASN A 174 1.17 4.42 13.40
CA ASN A 174 0.30 5.55 13.73
C ASN A 174 -0.95 5.66 12.85
N VAL A 175 -1.00 4.91 11.74
CA VAL A 175 -2.11 4.95 10.78
C VAL A 175 -3.07 3.83 11.11
N TYR A 176 -4.26 4.19 11.59
CA TYR A 176 -5.34 3.25 11.85
C TYR A 176 -6.19 3.04 10.59
N PRO A 177 -6.76 1.84 10.40
CA PRO A 177 -6.73 0.67 11.30
C PRO A 177 -5.45 -0.20 11.25
N ALA A 178 -4.54 0.00 10.30
CA ALA A 178 -3.37 -0.86 10.09
C ALA A 178 -2.47 -1.01 11.33
N ALA A 179 -2.27 0.06 12.10
CA ALA A 179 -1.51 0.05 13.35
C ALA A 179 -2.06 -0.94 14.39
N GLY A 180 -3.38 -1.17 14.41
CA GLY A 180 -4.03 -2.09 15.34
C GLY A 180 -3.81 -3.56 15.02
N LEU A 181 -3.35 -3.91 13.80
CA LEU A 181 -3.15 -5.29 13.38
C LEU A 181 -2.17 -6.06 14.27
N ILE A 182 -1.20 -5.36 14.87
CA ILE A 182 -0.23 -5.96 15.81
C ILE A 182 -0.91 -6.62 17.03
N GLN A 183 -2.14 -6.22 17.37
CA GLN A 183 -2.85 -6.71 18.55
C GLN A 183 -3.50 -8.08 18.34
N TYR A 184 -3.57 -8.55 17.09
CA TYR A 184 -4.25 -9.80 16.73
C TYR A 184 -3.31 -11.00 16.66
N ILE A 185 -2.01 -10.81 16.89
CA ILE A 185 -1.07 -11.93 16.96
C ILE A 185 -1.37 -12.80 18.19
N THR A 186 -1.36 -14.12 18.01
CA THR A 186 -1.63 -15.06 19.11
C THR A 186 -0.66 -14.83 20.28
N PRO A 187 -1.13 -14.75 21.54
CA PRO A 187 -0.26 -14.54 22.70
C PRO A 187 0.88 -15.56 22.79
N GLY A 188 2.09 -15.07 23.10
CA GLY A 188 3.29 -15.90 23.21
C GLY A 188 4.04 -16.12 21.89
N ARG A 189 3.51 -15.65 20.76
CA ARG A 189 4.27 -15.57 19.50
C ARG A 189 5.19 -14.34 19.49
N PRO A 190 6.42 -14.45 18.99
CA PRO A 190 7.35 -13.33 18.94
C PRO A 190 6.91 -12.28 17.92
N ILE A 191 7.14 -11.02 18.29
CA ILE A 191 6.98 -9.84 17.44
C ILE A 191 8.36 -9.18 17.34
N TYR A 192 8.78 -8.85 16.13
CA TYR A 192 10.05 -8.16 15.84
C TYR A 192 9.79 -6.82 15.17
#